data_AF-A0A966PJ32-F1
#
_entry.id   AF-A0A966PJ32-F1
#
_cell.length_a   1.000
_cell.length_b   1.000
_cell.length_c   1.000
_cell.angle_alpha   90.00
_cell.angle_beta   90.00
_cell.angle_gamma   90.00
#
_symmetry.space_group_name_H-M   'P 1'
#
loop_
_entity.id
_entity.type
_entity.pdbx_description
1 polymer ?
#
loop_
_entity_poly.entity_id
_entity_poly.type
_entity_poly.pdbx_seq_one_letter_code
_entity_poly.pdbx_strand_id
1 'polypeptide(L)'
;MLDAAAIRREFPILTSEINGKPVVYLDSANTSQKPNVVIDAMTTFMRESYAPINRSAYTLAANATEKYEGARAAVAKFINANSTNEIVFTKNA
;
A
#
# COMPACT_ATOMS: atom_id res chain seq x y z
N MET A 1 9.35 -13.41 -18.29
CA MET A 1 10.15 -12.28 -18.80
C MET A 1 9.59 -11.00 -18.20
N LEU A 2 10.43 -10.04 -17.84
CA LEU A 2 10.02 -8.77 -17.22
C LEU A 2 9.61 -7.74 -18.29
N ASP A 3 8.42 -7.15 -18.19
CA ASP A 3 7.97 -6.03 -19.03
C ASP A 3 8.00 -4.72 -18.24
N ALA A 4 9.09 -3.97 -18.40
CA ALA A 4 9.28 -2.70 -17.70
C ALA A 4 8.29 -1.61 -18.16
N ALA A 5 7.84 -1.64 -19.42
CA ALA A 5 6.90 -0.66 -19.94
C ALA A 5 5.51 -0.86 -19.34
N ALA A 6 5.08 -2.13 -19.21
CA ALA A 6 3.86 -2.47 -18.48
C ALA A 6 3.92 -2.04 -17.02
N ILE A 7 5.02 -2.35 -16.32
CA ILE A 7 5.20 -1.94 -14.91
C ILE A 7 5.17 -0.41 -14.78
N ARG A 8 5.84 0.34 -15.67
CA ARG A 8 5.84 1.81 -15.62
C ARG A 8 4.45 2.41 -15.70
N ARG A 9 3.54 1.81 -16.50
CA ARG A 9 2.15 2.29 -16.63
C ARG A 9 1.35 2.19 -15.34
N GLU A 10 1.74 1.31 -14.42
CA GLU A 10 1.10 1.20 -13.10
C GLU A 10 1.43 2.39 -12.19
N PHE A 11 2.45 3.19 -12.48
CA PHE A 11 2.87 4.34 -11.66
C PHE A 11 2.46 5.65 -12.34
N PRO A 12 1.32 6.26 -11.97
CA PRO A 12 0.71 7.35 -12.74
C PRO A 12 1.64 8.55 -12.90
N ILE A 13 2.38 8.92 -11.85
CA ILE A 13 3.33 10.05 -11.88
C ILE A 13 4.46 9.89 -12.89
N LEU A 14 4.83 8.65 -13.24
CA LEU A 14 5.87 8.38 -14.23
C LEU A 14 5.37 8.57 -15.67
N THR A 15 4.07 8.70 -15.89
CA THR A 15 3.50 9.05 -17.20
C THR A 15 3.35 10.55 -17.42
N SER A 16 3.57 11.36 -16.38
CA SER A 16 3.41 12.80 -16.40
C SER A 16 4.66 13.54 -16.93
N GLU A 17 4.49 14.83 -17.20
CA GLU A 17 5.56 15.77 -17.50
C GLU A 17 5.73 16.81 -16.38
N ILE A 18 6.96 17.26 -16.17
CA ILE A 18 7.31 18.39 -15.29
C ILE A 18 8.16 19.35 -16.12
N ASN A 19 7.77 20.63 -16.16
CA ASN A 19 8.42 21.65 -16.98
C ASN A 19 8.53 21.26 -18.47
N GLY A 20 7.48 20.63 -19.01
CA GLY A 20 7.41 20.17 -20.40
C GLY A 20 8.38 19.02 -20.74
N LYS A 21 8.85 18.27 -19.74
CA LYS A 21 9.75 17.12 -19.92
C LYS A 21 9.20 15.88 -19.22
N PRO A 22 9.37 14.67 -19.78
CA PRO A 22 8.97 13.44 -19.12
C PRO A 22 9.61 13.27 -17.75
N VAL A 23 8.86 12.76 -16.78
CA VAL A 23 9.38 12.48 -15.45
C VAL A 23 10.44 11.36 -15.49
N VAL A 24 11.64 11.71 -15.04
CA VAL A 24 12.75 10.79 -14.77
C VAL A 24 13.09 10.90 -13.29
N TYR A 25 12.53 9.99 -12.49
CA TYR A 25 12.69 9.99 -11.04
C TYR A 25 13.82 9.03 -10.62
N LEU A 26 14.96 9.59 -10.23
CA LEU A 26 16.18 8.84 -9.84
C LEU A 26 16.52 8.98 -8.34
N ASP A 27 15.51 9.22 -7.51
CA ASP A 27 15.65 9.38 -6.04
C ASP A 27 14.85 8.31 -5.25
N SER A 28 14.63 7.14 -5.85
CA SER A 28 13.84 6.06 -5.24
C SER A 28 14.41 5.52 -3.93
N ALA A 29 15.70 5.74 -3.68
CA ALA A 29 16.37 5.36 -2.44
C ALA A 29 15.92 6.22 -1.24
N ASN A 30 15.50 7.47 -1.47
CA ASN A 30 14.92 8.34 -0.47
C ASN A 30 13.42 8.00 -0.25
N THR A 31 12.64 7.93 -1.33
CA THR A 31 11.27 7.42 -1.30
C THR A 31 10.82 6.93 -2.67
N SER A 32 10.02 5.88 -2.73
CA SER A 32 9.54 5.32 -4.00
C SER A 32 8.16 5.85 -4.39
N GLN A 33 7.93 6.00 -5.70
CA GLN A 33 6.61 6.30 -6.25
C GLN A 33 5.63 5.15 -5.99
N LYS A 34 4.32 5.42 -6.01
CA LYS A 34 3.29 4.43 -5.67
C LYS A 34 2.55 3.97 -6.93
N PRO A 35 2.34 2.65 -7.12
CA PRO A 35 1.51 2.15 -8.20
C PRO A 35 0.02 2.37 -7.88
N ASN A 36 -0.84 2.35 -8.92
CA ASN A 36 -2.28 2.56 -8.80
C ASN A 36 -2.91 1.62 -7.76
N VAL A 37 -2.54 0.34 -7.74
CA VAL A 37 -3.07 -0.63 -6.76
C VAL A 37 -2.89 -0.21 -5.30
N VAL A 38 -1.82 0.51 -4.96
CA VAL A 38 -1.59 1.04 -3.61
C VAL A 38 -2.46 2.26 -3.36
N ILE A 39 -2.53 3.18 -4.33
CA ILE A 39 -3.35 4.39 -4.26
C ILE A 39 -4.83 4.03 -4.11
N ASP A 40 -5.30 3.06 -4.90
CA ASP A 40 -6.67 2.57 -4.90
C ASP A 40 -7.00 1.88 -3.59
N ALA A 41 -6.13 1.00 -3.07
CA ALA A 41 -6.35 0.35 -1.78
C ALA A 41 -6.51 1.36 -0.63
N MET A 42 -5.67 2.41 -0.60
CA MET A 42 -5.78 3.49 0.39
C MET A 42 -7.09 4.27 0.21
N THR A 43 -7.42 4.62 -1.04
CA THR A 43 -8.62 5.41 -1.36
C THR A 43 -9.90 4.64 -1.04
N THR A 44 -9.98 3.37 -1.41
CA THR A 44 -11.09 2.47 -1.10
C THR A 44 -11.22 2.28 0.40
N PHE A 45 -10.13 2.09 1.15
CA PHE A 45 -10.19 2.00 2.61
C PHE A 45 -10.80 3.26 3.23
N MET A 46 -10.34 4.43 2.81
CA MET A 46 -10.86 5.72 3.32
C MET A 46 -12.33 5.95 2.96
N ARG A 47 -12.76 5.54 1.76
CA ARG A 47 -14.15 5.73 1.28
C ARG A 47 -15.14 4.75 1.89
N GLU A 48 -14.72 3.50 2.12
CA GLU A 48 -15.66 2.39 2.35
C GLU A 48 -15.43 1.64 3.67
N SER A 49 -14.31 1.85 4.36
CA SER A 49 -13.92 1.01 5.51
C SER A 49 -13.27 1.78 6.65
N TYR A 50 -13.29 3.11 6.61
CA TYR A 50 -12.63 3.92 7.62
C TYR A 50 -13.40 3.86 8.96
N ALA A 51 -12.83 3.15 9.93
CA ALA A 51 -13.32 3.06 11.30
C ALA A 51 -12.19 2.71 12.28
N PRO A 52 -12.37 2.92 13.60
CA PRO A 52 -11.45 2.43 14.62
C PRO A 52 -11.20 0.93 14.51
N ILE A 53 -9.92 0.55 14.51
CA ILE A 53 -9.45 -0.83 14.53
C ILE A 53 -9.31 -1.30 15.98
N ASN A 54 -10.39 -1.82 16.54
CA ASN A 54 -10.40 -2.45 17.86
C ASN A 54 -11.53 -3.49 17.88
N ARG A 55 -11.75 -4.16 19.02
CA ARG A 55 -12.86 -5.11 19.21
C ARG A 55 -14.23 -4.39 19.32
N SER A 56 -14.50 -3.44 18.44
CA SER A 56 -15.81 -2.80 18.31
C SER A 56 -16.79 -3.74 17.62
N ALA A 57 -18.03 -3.77 18.12
CA ALA A 57 -19.03 -4.77 17.74
C ALA A 57 -19.85 -4.40 16.49
N TYR A 58 -19.52 -3.33 15.75
CA TYR A 58 -20.28 -2.88 14.59
C TYR A 58 -19.55 -3.15 13.27
N THR A 59 -20.31 -3.35 12.21
CA THR A 59 -19.85 -3.88 10.91
C THR A 59 -18.69 -3.09 10.31
N LEU A 60 -18.74 -1.76 10.35
CA LEU A 60 -17.69 -0.94 9.74
C LEU A 60 -16.34 -1.09 10.47
N ALA A 61 -16.34 -1.19 11.80
CA ALA A 61 -15.12 -1.46 12.57
C ALA A 61 -14.60 -2.89 12.38
N ALA A 62 -15.50 -3.87 12.23
CA ALA A 62 -15.11 -5.24 11.89
C ALA A 62 -14.40 -5.30 10.52
N ASN A 63 -14.97 -4.64 9.50
CA ASN A 63 -14.39 -4.55 8.15
C ASN A 63 -13.02 -3.84 8.15
N ALA A 64 -12.88 -2.75 8.92
CA ALA A 64 -11.61 -2.04 9.08
C ALA A 64 -10.54 -2.95 9.71
N THR A 65 -10.92 -3.68 10.76
CA THR A 65 -10.05 -4.60 11.48
C THR A 65 -9.61 -5.76 10.61
N GLU A 66 -10.54 -6.35 9.83
CA GLU A 66 -10.23 -7.43 8.90
C GLU A 66 -9.20 -6.99 7.84
N LYS A 67 -9.38 -5.82 7.22
CA LYS A 67 -8.42 -5.28 6.25
C LYS A 67 -7.05 -5.02 6.87
N TYR A 68 -7.02 -4.51 8.11
CA TYR A 68 -5.78 -4.24 8.83
C TYR A 68 -5.02 -5.53 9.20
N GLU A 69 -5.71 -6.55 9.72
CA GLU A 69 -5.11 -7.85 10.03
C GLU A 69 -4.73 -8.63 8.77
N GLY A 70 -5.48 -8.46 7.67
CA GLY A 70 -5.10 -8.97 6.34
C GLY A 70 -3.77 -8.39 5.86
N ALA A 71 -3.53 -7.09 6.07
CA ALA A 71 -2.23 -6.48 5.80
C ALA A 71 -1.10 -7.07 6.68
N ARG A 72 -1.39 -7.34 7.97
CA ARG A 72 -0.43 -8.01 8.87
C ARG A 72 -0.04 -9.40 8.36
N ALA A 73 -1.02 -10.17 7.92
CA ALA A 73 -0.79 -11.49 7.33
C ALA A 73 0.03 -11.42 6.03
N ALA A 74 -0.23 -10.42 5.17
CA ALA A 74 0.55 -10.20 3.96
C ALA A 74 2.02 -9.87 4.28
N VAL A 75 2.28 -9.02 5.28
CA VAL A 75 3.65 -8.71 5.74
C VAL A 75 4.34 -9.94 6.31
N ALA A 76 3.67 -10.71 7.18
CA ALA A 76 4.21 -11.95 7.75
C ALA A 76 4.65 -12.91 6.64
N LYS A 77 3.82 -13.10 5.62
CA LYS A 77 4.15 -13.93 4.45
C LYS A 77 5.31 -13.35 3.64
N PHE A 78 5.34 -12.03 3.42
CA PHE A 78 6.37 -11.36 2.64
C PHE A 78 7.77 -11.56 3.22
N ILE A 79 7.91 -11.50 4.55
CA ILE A 79 9.19 -11.69 5.25
C ILE A 79 9.38 -13.13 5.78
N ASN A 80 8.45 -14.03 5.50
CA ASN A 80 8.47 -15.43 5.96
C ASN A 80 8.57 -15.57 7.50
N ALA A 81 7.78 -14.77 8.23
CA ALA A 81 7.61 -14.92 9.68
C ALA A 81 6.78 -16.17 10.02
N ASN A 82 6.98 -16.75 11.21
CA ASN A 82 6.26 -17.95 11.65
C ASN A 82 4.83 -17.63 12.09
N SER A 83 4.59 -16.40 12.54
CA SER A 83 3.28 -15.96 13.01
C SER A 83 3.03 -14.49 12.69
N THR A 84 1.76 -14.14 12.47
CA THR A 84 1.33 -12.73 12.38
C THR A 84 1.57 -11.96 13.67
N ASN A 85 1.61 -12.65 14.82
CA ASN A 85 1.89 -12.04 16.12
C ASN A 85 3.34 -11.53 16.26
N GLU A 86 4.24 -11.95 15.37
CA GLU A 86 5.62 -11.44 15.31
C GLU A 86 5.71 -10.10 14.55
N ILE A 87 4.62 -9.65 13.92
CA ILE A 87 4.58 -8.43 13.12
C ILE A 87 4.02 -7.28 13.95
N VAL A 88 4.85 -6.28 14.23
CA VAL A 88 4.46 -5.03 14.90
C VAL A 88 4.51 -3.89 13.88
N PHE A 89 3.36 -3.23 13.66
CA PHE A 89 3.31 -2.04 12.83
C PHE A 89 3.88 -0.83 13.58
N THR A 90 4.85 -0.16 12.99
CA THR A 90 5.44 1.10 13.48
C THR A 90 5.25 2.20 12.42
N LYS A 91 5.65 3.44 12.74
CA LYS A 91 5.58 4.56 11.79
C LYS A 91 6.60 4.43 10.66
N ASN A 92 7.81 3.99 10.99
CA ASN A 92 8.98 3.85 10.12
C ASN A 92 10.00 2.91 10.79
N ALA A 93 11.04 2.55 10.04
CA ALA A 93 12.22 1.84 10.55
C ALA A 93 13.13 2.76 11.39
#